data_AF-A0A3N0BRV5-F1
#
_entry.id   AF-A0A3N0BRV5-F1
#
_cell.length_a   1.000
_cell.length_b   1.000
_cell.length_c   1.000
_cell.angle_alpha   90.00
_cell.angle_beta   90.00
_cell.angle_gamma   90.00
#
_symmetry.space_group_name_H-M   'P 1'
#
loop_
_entity.id
_entity.type
_entity.pdbx_description
1 polymer ?
#
loop_
_entity_poly.entity_id
_entity_poly.type
_entity_poly.pdbx_seq_one_letter_code
_entity_poly.pdbx_strand_id
1 'polypeptide(L)' 'LEEHHFGQDTIYHEVKGENHFVRMGEHFADSVLNGTPLRYDLTDAANNARVLEALDKAAREHDGGV' A
#
# COMPACT_ATOMS: atom_id res chain seq x y z
N LEU A 1 -0.77 -28.12 -21.89
CA LEU A 1 -0.99 -28.04 -20.43
C LEU A 1 0.33 -27.58 -19.85
N GLU A 2 0.54 -26.27 -19.84
CA GLU A 2 1.73 -25.67 -19.24
C GLU A 2 1.49 -25.57 -17.74
N GLU A 3 2.22 -26.40 -16.99
CA GLU A 3 2.23 -26.40 -15.54
C GLU A 3 3.11 -25.22 -15.08
N HIS A 4 2.48 -24.17 -14.53
CA HIS A 4 3.22 -23.11 -13.84
C HIS A 4 3.78 -23.69 -12.54
N HIS A 5 5.08 -23.96 -12.52
CA HIS A 5 5.83 -24.35 -11.33
C HIS A 5 5.93 -23.16 -10.35
N PHE A 6 4.87 -22.90 -9.60
CA PHE A 6 4.89 -22.03 -8.42
C PHE A 6 5.57 -22.77 -7.27
N GLY A 7 6.90 -22.86 -7.29
CA GLY A 7 7.61 -23.43 -6.15
C GLY A 7 9.06 -23.74 -6.43
N GLN A 8 9.92 -22.74 -6.30
CA GLN A 8 11.27 -22.82 -5.71
C GLN A 8 11.90 -21.42 -5.81
N ASP A 9 12.50 -20.96 -4.71
CA ASP A 9 13.15 -19.65 -4.51
C ASP A 9 12.27 -18.50 -4.00
N THR A 10 11.65 -18.68 -2.82
CA THR A 10 11.25 -17.51 -2.01
C THR A 10 12.51 -16.86 -1.44
N ILE A 11 12.99 -15.79 -2.09
CA ILE A 11 14.11 -15.00 -1.57
C ILE A 11 13.58 -14.12 -0.42
N TYR A 12 14.02 -14.43 0.80
CA TYR A 12 13.72 -13.61 1.98
C TYR A 12 14.70 -12.44 2.05
N HIS A 13 14.17 -11.23 1.94
CA HIS A 13 14.94 -10.00 2.17
C HIS A 13 14.62 -9.46 3.56
N GLU A 14 15.59 -9.46 4.47
CA GLU A 14 15.48 -8.73 5.73
C GLU A 14 15.64 -7.24 5.44
N VAL A 15 14.51 -6.53 5.36
CA VAL A 15 14.51 -5.08 5.26
C VAL A 15 14.53 -4.53 6.67
N LYS A 16 15.51 -3.69 7.02
CA LYS A 16 15.47 -2.85 8.23
C LYS A 16 14.34 -1.83 8.10
N GLY A 17 13.11 -2.29 8.32
CA GLY A 17 11.95 -1.43 8.49
C GLY A 17 11.85 -1.07 9.96
N GLU A 18 11.87 0.20 10.28
CA GLU A 18 11.30 0.63 11.55
C GLU A 18 9.82 0.22 11.55
N ASN A 19 9.21 -0.02 12.72
CA ASN A 19 7.81 -0.44 12.76
C ASN A 19 6.91 0.74 12.34
N HIS A 20 6.79 0.95 11.03
CA HIS A 20 6.07 2.06 10.42
C HIS A 20 4.58 2.00 10.74
N PHE A 21 4.06 0.82 11.10
CA PHE A 21 2.71 0.66 11.61
C PHE A 21 2.55 1.32 12.99
N VAL A 22 3.48 1.06 13.91
CA VAL A 22 3.50 1.72 15.23
C VAL A 22 3.63 3.24 15.06
N ARG A 23 4.54 3.69 14.20
CA ARG A 23 4.73 5.13 13.92
C ARG A 23 3.52 5.80 13.32
N MET A 24 2.76 5.09 12.49
CA MET A 24 1.50 5.59 11.94
C MET A 24 0.48 5.80 13.06
N GLY A 25 0.38 4.86 14.00
CA GLY A 25 -0.46 5.01 15.19
C GLY A 25 -0.03 6.15 16.11
N GLU A 26 1.27 6.29 16.36
CA GLU A 26 1.84 7.38 17.16
C GLU A 26 1.55 8.75 16.53
N HIS A 27 1.77 8.89 15.21
CA HIS A 27 1.47 10.13 14.48
C HIS A 27 -0.01 10.47 14.53
N PHE A 28 -0.89 9.48 14.37
CA PHE A 28 -2.33 9.68 14.48
C PHE A 28 -2.73 10.19 15.89
N ALA A 29 -2.20 9.57 16.93
CA ALA A 29 -2.46 9.99 18.31
C ALA A 29 -1.98 11.43 18.56
N ASP A 30 -0.78 11.77 18.08
CA ASP A 30 -0.21 13.11 18.19
C ASP A 30 -1.05 14.16 17.44
N SER A 31 -1.53 13.83 16.24
CA SER A 31 -2.44 14.69 15.48
C SER A 31 -3.77 14.95 16.19
N VAL A 32 -4.35 13.93 16.84
CA VAL A 32 -5.64 14.05 17.55
C VAL A 32 -5.50 14.79 18.88
N LEU A 33 -4.44 14.49 19.64
CA LEU A 33 -4.27 15.01 21.01
C LEU A 33 -3.61 16.39 21.03
N ASN A 34 -2.65 16.63 20.14
CA ASN A 34 -1.79 17.81 20.17
C ASN A 34 -1.98 18.73 18.95
N GLY A 35 -2.79 18.33 17.97
CA GLY A 35 -3.04 19.12 16.77
C GLY A 35 -1.88 19.15 15.78
N THR A 36 -0.92 18.23 15.92
CA THR A 36 0.14 18.04 14.93
C THR A 36 -0.49 17.77 13.56
N PRO A 37 -0.10 18.47 12.48
CA PRO A 37 -0.66 18.24 11.16
C PRO A 37 -0.49 16.78 10.71
N LEU A 38 -1.51 16.23 10.07
CA LEU A 38 -1.39 14.94 9.42
C LEU A 38 -0.31 15.02 8.33
N ARG A 39 0.54 13.99 8.26
CA ARG A 39 1.57 13.89 7.20
C ARG A 39 0.95 13.84 5.80
N TYR A 40 -0.22 13.25 5.69
CA TYR A 40 -1.05 13.20 4.48
C TYR A 40 -2.42 13.70 4.84
N ASP A 41 -2.87 14.77 4.18
CA ASP A 41 -4.20 15.30 4.43
C ASP A 41 -5.29 14.49 3.71
N LEU A 42 -6.54 14.90 3.86
CA LEU A 42 -7.68 14.27 3.21
C LEU A 42 -7.57 14.28 1.68
N THR A 43 -7.00 15.34 1.10
CA THR A 43 -6.85 15.50 -0.35
C THR A 43 -5.82 14.52 -0.88
N ASP A 44 -4.67 14.41 -0.23
CA ASP A 44 -3.61 13.46 -0.58
C ASP A 44 -4.10 12.02 -0.46
N ALA A 45 -4.79 11.70 0.65
CA ALA A 45 -5.36 10.37 0.85
C ALA A 45 -6.39 10.01 -0.23
N ALA A 46 -7.27 10.95 -0.59
CA ALA A 46 -8.27 10.73 -1.63
C ALA A 46 -7.63 10.56 -3.02
N ASN A 47 -6.59 11.33 -3.34
CA ASN A 47 -5.88 11.21 -4.59
C ASN A 47 -5.15 9.85 -4.69
N ASN A 48 -4.51 9.41 -3.61
CA ASN A 48 -3.87 8.09 -3.55
C ASN A 48 -4.90 6.97 -3.76
N ALA A 49 -6.07 7.06 -3.13
CA ALA A 49 -7.15 6.07 -3.30
C ALA A 49 -7.60 5.99 -4.77
N ARG A 50 -7.84 7.14 -5.43
CA ARG A 50 -8.23 7.18 -6.85
C ARG A 50 -7.20 6.56 -7.78
N VAL A 51 -5.91 6.78 -7.50
CA VAL A 51 -4.83 6.16 -8.28
C VAL A 51 -4.86 4.65 -8.14
N LEU A 52 -5.01 4.13 -6.91
CA LEU A 52 -5.11 2.68 -6.67
C LEU A 52 -6.33 2.07 -7.37
N GLU A 53 -7.48 2.74 -7.33
CA GLU A 53 -8.70 2.31 -8.04
C GLU A 53 -8.49 2.27 -9.56
N ALA A 54 -7.84 3.30 -10.12
CA ALA A 54 -7.55 3.35 -11.55
C ALA A 54 -6.60 2.23 -11.99
N LEU A 55 -5.59 1.93 -11.17
CA LEU A 55 -4.65 0.84 -11.42
C LEU A 55 -5.33 -0.53 -11.32
N ASP A 56 -6.17 -0.78 -10.31
CA ASP A 56 -6.95 -2.01 -10.19
C ASP A 56 -7.87 -2.20 -11.40
N LYS A 57 -8.56 -1.13 -11.81
CA LYS A 57 -9.41 -1.16 -13.00
C LYS A 57 -8.61 -1.52 -14.25
N ALA A 58 -7.47 -0.86 -14.48
CA ALA A 58 -6.62 -1.11 -15.64
C ALA A 58 -6.09 -2.56 -15.66
N ALA A 59 -5.69 -3.09 -14.50
CA ALA A 59 -5.23 -4.47 -14.38
C ALA A 59 -6.35 -5.47 -14.75
N ARG A 60 -7.58 -5.24 -14.26
CA ARG A 60 -8.73 -6.11 -14.59
C ARG A 60 -9.13 -6.06 -16.06
N GLU A 61 -9.06 -4.88 -16.68
CA GLU A 61 -9.31 -4.72 -18.12
C GLU A 61 -8.24 -5.43 -18.96
N HIS A 62 -6.99 -5.41 -18.50
CA HIS A 62 -5.88 -6.13 -19.14
C HIS A 62 -6.00 -7.66 -18.99
N ASP A 63 -6.34 -8.15 -17.79
CA ASP A 63 -6.49 -9.60 -17.53
C ASP A 63 -7.76 -10.21 -18.18
N GLY A 64 -8.80 -9.40 -18.41
CA GLY A 64 -10.03 -9.80 -19.08
C GLY A 64 -9.96 -9.81 -20.62
N GLY A 65 -8.84 -9.37 -21.19
CA GLY A 65 -8.58 -9.37 -22.64
C GLY A 65 -7.82 -10.63 -23.08
N VAL A 66 -8.51 -11.77 -23.15
CA VAL A 66 -8.08 -12.99 -23.85
C VAL A 66 -9.10 -13.32 -24.94
#